data_AF-A0A661PME8-F1
#
_entry.id   AF-A0A661PME8-F1
#
_cell.length_a   1.000
_cell.length_b   1.000
_cell.length_c   1.000
_cell.angle_alpha   90.00
_cell.angle_beta   90.00
_cell.angle_gamma   90.00
#
_symmetry.space_group_name_H-M   'P 1'
#
loop_
_entity.id
_entity.type
_entity.pdbx_description
1 polymer ?
#
loop_
_entity_poly.entity_id
_entity_poly.type
_entity_poly.pdbx_seq_one_letter_code
_entity_poly.pdbx_strand_id
1 'polypeptide(L)' 'GQNLRVYAKGSEIKDPKSQISLGQAQGALKGTVKIVDFFGLDGAICEPLAAGKFAQHDMIKAVE' A
#
# COMPACT_ATOMS: atom_id res chain seq x y z
N GLY A 1 7.84 -12.70 -10.93
CA GLY A 1 7.59 -11.78 -9.81
C GLY A 1 6.11 -11.59 -9.61
N GLN A 2 5.66 -11.54 -8.37
CA GLN A 2 4.27 -11.25 -8.01
C GLN A 2 3.99 -9.75 -8.18
N ASN A 3 2.73 -9.39 -8.46
CA ASN A 3 2.29 -8.02 -8.60
C ASN A 3 1.68 -7.52 -7.28
N LEU A 4 2.07 -6.33 -6.86
CA LEU A 4 1.59 -5.70 -5.62
C LEU A 4 0.94 -4.36 -5.96
N ARG A 5 -0.18 -4.05 -5.31
CA ARG A 5 -0.85 -2.75 -5.44
C ARG A 5 -0.39 -1.82 -4.32
N VAL A 6 -0.08 -0.59 -4.70
CA VAL A 6 0.34 0.47 -3.79
C VAL A 6 -0.82 1.45 -3.61
N TYR A 7 -1.16 1.71 -2.36
CA TYR A 7 -2.22 2.61 -1.95
C TYR A 7 -1.63 3.76 -1.15
N ALA A 8 -2.25 4.93 -1.27
CA ALA A 8 -1.94 6.05 -0.39
C ALA A 8 -2.19 5.65 1.07
N LYS A 9 -1.53 6.34 2.01
CA LYS A 9 -1.83 6.21 3.43
C LYS A 9 -3.33 6.40 3.66
N GLY A 10 -3.92 5.41 4.30
CA GLY A 10 -5.33 5.41 4.65
C GLY A 10 -5.70 6.50 5.65
N SER A 11 -6.96 6.94 5.60
CA SER A 11 -7.52 7.82 6.62
C SER A 11 -8.09 6.99 7.75
N GLU A 12 -7.87 7.40 9.00
CA GLU A 12 -8.51 6.78 10.15
C GLU A 12 -10.02 7.03 10.09
N ILE A 13 -10.81 5.96 10.23
CA ILE A 13 -12.26 6.05 10.34
C ILE A 13 -12.58 6.07 11.83
N LYS A 14 -13.27 7.12 12.27
CA LYS A 14 -13.80 7.24 13.63
C LYS A 14 -15.31 7.23 13.60
N ASP A 15 -15.91 6.56 14.58
CA ASP A 15 -17.34 6.66 14.79
C ASP A 15 -17.71 8.11 15.19
N PRO A 16 -18.63 8.78 14.48
CA PRO A 16 -18.93 10.20 14.73
C PRO A 16 -19.47 10.47 16.14
N LYS A 17 -20.16 9.49 16.76
CA LYS A 17 -20.86 9.67 18.03
C LYS A 17 -19.97 9.32 19.24
N SER A 18 -19.23 8.21 19.14
CA SER A 18 -18.42 7.67 20.22
C SER A 18 -16.94 8.06 20.13
N GLN A 19 -16.50 8.63 18.99
CA GLN A 19 -15.10 8.96 18.71
C GLN A 19 -14.15 7.75 18.78
N ILE A 20 -14.69 6.53 18.79
CA ILE A 20 -13.93 5.29 18.79
C ILE A 20 -13.37 5.08 17.37
N SER A 21 -12.09 4.70 17.28
CA SER A 21 -11.46 4.34 16.01
C SER A 21 -12.02 2.99 15.52
N LEU A 22 -12.69 3.03 14.37
CA LEU A 22 -13.26 1.87 13.68
C LEU A 22 -12.24 1.17 12.77
N GLY A 23 -11.07 1.79 12.57
CA GLY A 23 -9.98 1.26 11.78
C GLY A 23 -9.43 2.30 10.80
N GLN A 24 -8.77 1.81 9.74
CA GLN A 24 -8.15 2.66 8.73
C GLN A 24 -8.76 2.36 7.36
N ALA A 25 -9.33 3.36 6.72
CA ALA A 25 -9.83 3.28 5.35
C ALA A 25 -8.65 3.03 4.41
N GLN A 26 -8.84 2.22 3.39
CA GLN A 26 -7.83 2.10 2.35
C GLN A 26 -7.73 3.41 1.56
N GLY A 27 -6.51 3.95 1.41
CA GLY A 27 -6.28 5.14 0.61
C GLY A 27 -6.46 4.89 -0.89
N ALA A 28 -6.38 5.95 -1.68
CA ALA A 28 -6.50 5.87 -3.14
C ALA A 28 -5.42 4.95 -3.74
N LEU A 29 -5.78 4.16 -4.77
CA LEU A 29 -4.82 3.36 -5.52
C LEU A 29 -3.84 4.29 -6.25
N LYS A 30 -2.55 4.17 -5.93
CA LYS A 30 -1.48 4.95 -6.56
C LYS A 30 -0.86 4.23 -7.76
N GLY A 31 -0.87 2.89 -7.76
CA GLY A 31 -0.37 2.09 -8.87
C GLY A 31 -0.05 0.65 -8.48
N THR A 32 0.67 -0.03 -9.37
CA THR A 32 1.10 -1.42 -9.20
C THR A 32 2.60 -1.52 -9.38
N VAL A 33 3.25 -2.33 -8.55
CA VAL A 33 4.68 -2.66 -8.62
C VAL A 33 4.83 -4.18 -8.80
N LYS A 34 5.90 -4.60 -9.45
CA LYS A 34 6.25 -6.01 -9.66
C LYS A 34 7.51 -6.33 -8.88
N ILE A 35 7.49 -7.42 -8.11
CA ILE A 35 8.70 -7.91 -7.43
C ILE A 35 9.67 -8.43 -8.50
N VAL A 36 10.88 -7.87 -8.52
CA VAL A 36 11.95 -8.29 -9.43
C VAL A 36 13.04 -9.08 -8.72
N ASP A 37 13.28 -8.77 -7.44
CA ASP A 37 14.29 -9.45 -6.64
C ASP A 37 13.96 -9.36 -5.13
N PHE A 38 14.70 -10.07 -4.29
CA PHE A 38 14.60 -10.02 -2.85
C PHE A 38 15.90 -9.51 -2.22
N PHE A 39 15.76 -8.67 -1.20
CA PHE A 39 16.89 -8.15 -0.44
C PHE A 39 16.85 -8.72 0.98
N GLY A 40 17.66 -9.77 1.20
CA GLY A 40 17.68 -10.49 2.47
C GLY A 40 16.38 -11.26 2.71
N LEU A 41 16.00 -11.36 3.98
CA LEU A 41 14.79 -12.10 4.40
C LEU A 41 13.53 -11.22 4.40
N ASP A 42 13.68 -9.94 4.72
CA ASP A 42 12.57 -9.05 5.04
C ASP A 42 12.30 -7.97 3.97
N GLY A 43 13.10 -7.96 2.89
CA GLY A 43 13.05 -6.94 1.85
C GLY A 43 12.77 -7.52 0.46
N ALA A 44 12.03 -6.76 -0.35
CA ALA A 44 11.82 -7.06 -1.76
C ALA A 44 12.13 -5.83 -2.62
N ILE A 45 12.85 -6.04 -3.72
CA ILE A 45 13.12 -5.04 -4.74
C ILE A 45 12.01 -5.13 -5.78
N CYS A 46 11.35 -4.00 -6.04
CA CYS A 46 10.20 -3.92 -6.92
C CYS A 46 10.39 -2.86 -7.99
N GLU A 47 9.89 -3.14 -9.20
CA GLU A 47 9.82 -2.18 -10.29
C GLU A 47 8.37 -1.70 -10.50
N PRO A 48 8.15 -0.40 -10.72
CA PRO A 48 6.82 0.12 -10.99
C PRO A 48 6.35 -0.26 -12.39
N LEU A 49 5.18 -0.89 -12.48
CA LEU A 49 4.55 -1.25 -13.76
C LEU A 49 3.86 -0.06 -14.44
N ALA A 50 3.53 0.98 -13.66
CA ALA A 50 2.94 2.23 -14.14
C ALA A 50 3.60 3.42 -13.44
N ALA A 51 3.56 4.60 -14.08
CA ALA A 51 4.05 5.85 -13.52
C ALA A 51 3.17 6.32 -12.33
N GLY A 52 3.35 5.67 -11.18
CA GLY A 52 2.70 6.04 -9.93
C GLY A 52 3.52 7.03 -9.13
N LYS A 53 2.86 7.99 -8.48
CA LYS A 53 3.48 8.88 -7.47
C LYS A 53 3.56 8.14 -6.13
N PHE A 54 4.55 7.28 -5.99
CA PHE A 54 4.82 6.57 -4.75
C PHE A 54 5.51 7.48 -3.74
N ALA A 55 5.14 7.35 -2.47
CA ALA A 55 5.72 8.07 -1.36
C ALA A 55 6.12 7.09 -0.25
N GLN A 56 7.03 7.53 0.61
CA GLN A 56 7.36 6.77 1.81
C GLN A 56 6.10 6.61 2.69
N HIS A 57 5.95 5.43 3.31
CA HIS A 57 4.78 5.04 4.12
C HIS A 57 3.47 4.79 3.35
N ASP A 58 3.53 4.64 2.02
CA ASP A 58 2.41 4.08 1.27
C ASP A 58 2.17 2.61 1.65
N MET A 59 0.92 2.18 1.56
CA MET A 59 0.49 0.84 1.96
C MET A 59 0.54 -0.10 0.76
N ILE A 60 1.16 -1.27 0.94
CA ILE A 60 1.30 -2.29 -0.10
C ILE A 60 0.33 -3.44 0.22
N LYS A 61 -0.40 -3.92 -0.80
CA LYS A 61 -1.21 -5.14 -0.71
C LYS A 61 -0.91 -6.09 -1.86
N ALA A 62 -0.85 -7.38 -1.56
CA ALA A 62 -0.81 -8.41 -2.59
C ALA A 62 -2.12 -8.40 -3.39
N VAL A 63 -2.01 -8.66 -4.69
CA VAL A 63 -3.18 -8.95 -5.53
C VAL A 63 -3.41 -10.45 -5.43
N GLU A 64 -4.55 -10.86 -4.88
CA GLU A 64 -5.03 -12.24 -4.99
C GLU A 64 -5.28 -12.63 -6.45
#